data_AF-A0A268HER2-F1
#
_entry.id   AF-A0A268HER2-F1
#
_cell.length_a   1.000
_cell.length_b   1.000
_cell.length_c   1.000
_cell.angle_alpha   90.00
_cell.angle_beta   90.00
_cell.angle_gamma   90.00
#
_symmetry.space_group_name_H-M   'P 1'
#
loop_
_entity.id
_entity.type
_entity.pdbx_description
1 polymer ?
#
loop_
_entity_poly.entity_id
_entity_poly.type
_entity_poly.pdbx_seq_one_letter_code
_entity_poly.pdbx_strand_id
1 'polypeptide(L)'
;MSGEIKINQAEAQKGIQEMSDALQALQKQLGETMDGNKNIRMSDVYNEIKQEYENLLVQFITLFQDNIAATEIAVQELVELDQALGDNIILK
;
A
#
# COMPACT_ATOMS: atom_id res chain seq x y z
N MET A 1 10.53 15.56 -26.93
CA MET A 1 9.09 15.35 -26.66
C MET A 1 8.99 14.82 -25.25
N SER A 2 8.87 15.70 -24.26
CA SER A 2 8.48 15.30 -22.90
C SER A 2 6.96 15.18 -22.95
N GLY A 3 6.44 13.96 -22.94
CA GLY A 3 5.01 13.75 -22.76
C GLY A 3 4.71 14.06 -21.30
N GLU A 4 4.03 15.17 -21.03
CA GLU A 4 3.48 15.44 -19.70
C GLU A 4 2.67 14.21 -19.27
N ILE A 5 3.08 13.60 -18.16
CA ILE A 5 2.28 12.58 -17.50
C ILE A 5 1.16 13.33 -16.78
N LYS A 6 0.01 13.45 -17.45
CA LYS A 6 -1.20 13.96 -16.80
C LYS A 6 -1.72 12.93 -15.83
N ILE A 7 -1.70 13.25 -14.53
CA ILE A 7 -2.29 12.38 -13.52
C ILE A 7 -3.81 12.55 -13.55
N ASN A 8 -4.52 11.46 -13.82
CA ASN A 8 -5.94 11.40 -13.55
C ASN A 8 -6.14 11.10 -12.06
N GLN A 9 -6.35 12.14 -11.26
CA GLN A 9 -6.48 12.04 -9.81
C GLN A 9 -7.54 11.02 -9.37
N ALA A 10 -8.67 10.95 -10.08
CA ALA A 10 -9.76 10.03 -9.74
C ALA A 10 -9.35 8.56 -9.95
N GLU A 11 -8.63 8.26 -11.04
CA GLU A 11 -8.10 6.91 -11.29
C GLU A 11 -6.98 6.55 -10.31
N ALA A 12 -6.12 7.51 -9.97
CA ALA A 12 -5.06 7.31 -8.99
C ALA A 12 -5.63 7.02 -7.58
N GLN A 13 -6.60 7.80 -7.13
CA GLN A 13 -7.29 7.58 -5.85
C GLN A 13 -8.02 6.24 -5.82
N LYS A 14 -8.64 5.83 -6.93
CA LYS A 14 -9.28 4.52 -7.03
C LYS A 14 -8.26 3.39 -6.87
N GLY A 15 -7.12 3.46 -7.56
CA GLY A 15 -6.05 2.46 -7.45
C GLY A 15 -5.45 2.39 -6.03
N ILE A 16 -5.25 3.54 -5.39
CA ILE A 16 -4.83 3.64 -3.99
C ILE A 16 -5.83 2.95 -3.06
N GLN A 17 -7.13 3.19 -3.24
CA GLN A 17 -8.18 2.55 -2.44
C GLN A 17 -8.18 1.03 -2.64
N GLU A 18 -8.08 0.55 -3.87
CA GLU A 18 -8.00 -0.89 -4.17
C GLU A 18 -6.78 -1.55 -3.51
N MET A 19 -5.63 -0.87 -3.48
CA MET A 19 -4.43 -1.33 -2.79
C MET A 19 -4.62 -1.38 -1.27
N SER A 20 -5.26 -0.35 -0.68
CA SER A 20 -5.59 -0.31 0.74
C SER A 20 -6.55 -1.43 1.13
N ASP A 21 -7.59 -1.68 0.33
CA ASP A 21 -8.56 -2.75 0.59
C ASP A 21 -7.92 -4.14 0.52
N ALA A 22 -7.06 -4.37 -0.46
CA ALA A 22 -6.30 -5.61 -0.61
C ALA A 22 -5.38 -5.86 0.60
N LEU A 23 -4.74 -4.81 1.10
CA LEU A 23 -3.88 -4.87 2.27
C LEU A 23 -4.67 -5.19 3.55
N GLN A 24 -5.85 -4.58 3.74
CA GLN A 24 -6.72 -4.89 4.87
C GLN A 24 -7.20 -6.35 4.84
N ALA A 25 -7.54 -6.86 3.66
CA ALA A 25 -7.89 -8.26 3.49
C ALA A 25 -6.74 -9.20 3.85
N LEU A 26 -5.50 -8.87 3.44
CA LEU A 26 -4.30 -9.61 3.78
C LEU A 26 -4.03 -9.63 5.29
N GLN A 27 -4.14 -8.47 5.96
CA GLN A 27 -3.98 -8.35 7.41
C GLN A 27 -5.00 -9.20 8.17
N LYS A 28 -6.26 -9.20 7.71
CA LYS A 28 -7.32 -10.02 8.29
C LYS A 28 -7.04 -11.51 8.13
N GLN A 29 -6.67 -11.96 6.93
CA GLN A 29 -6.33 -13.36 6.67
C GLN A 29 -5.13 -13.84 7.49
N LEU A 30 -4.11 -12.98 7.67
CA LEU A 30 -2.97 -13.26 8.53
C LEU A 30 -3.44 -13.47 9.98
N GLY A 31 -4.22 -12.53 10.54
CA GLY A 31 -4.73 -12.62 11.91
C GLY A 31 -5.57 -13.90 12.15
N GLU A 32 -6.46 -14.24 11.21
CA GLU A 32 -7.28 -15.46 11.29
C GLU A 32 -6.43 -16.74 11.22
N THR A 33 -5.40 -16.77 10.37
CA THR A 33 -4.48 -17.91 10.24
C THR A 33 -3.61 -18.08 11.49
N MET A 34 -3.18 -16.97 12.10
CA MET A 34 -2.37 -16.97 13.32
C MET A 34 -3.16 -17.47 14.54
N ASP A 35 -4.43 -17.08 14.69
CA ASP A 35 -5.27 -17.51 15.83
C ASP A 35 -5.79 -18.94 15.68
N GLY A 36 -6.17 -19.36 14.47
CA GLY A 36 -6.66 -20.73 14.22
C GLY A 36 -5.61 -21.83 14.46
N ASN A 37 -4.32 -21.49 14.34
CA ASN A 37 -3.23 -22.47 14.37
C ASN A 37 -2.49 -22.54 15.71
N LYS A 38 -2.81 -21.67 16.69
CA LYS A 38 -2.24 -21.70 18.06
C LYS A 38 -2.46 -23.03 18.80
N ASN A 39 -3.43 -23.84 18.36
CA ASN A 39 -3.81 -25.09 19.02
C ASN A 39 -3.16 -26.35 18.41
N ILE A 40 -2.36 -26.23 17.34
CA ILE A 40 -1.74 -27.39 16.69
C ILE A 40 -0.27 -27.48 17.10
N ARG A 41 0.06 -28.49 17.94
CA ARG A 41 1.45 -28.89 18.21
C ARG A 41 2.05 -29.54 16.97
N MET A 42 2.70 -28.75 16.12
CA MET A 42 3.57 -29.25 15.04
C MET A 42 5.04 -29.26 15.48
N SER A 43 5.87 -30.03 14.78
CA SER A 43 7.30 -30.16 15.10
C SER A 43 8.01 -28.81 15.12
N ASP A 44 9.09 -28.71 15.89
CA ASP A 44 9.80 -27.45 16.12
C ASP A 44 10.22 -26.75 14.81
N VAL A 45 10.67 -27.52 13.81
CA VAL A 45 11.05 -27.02 12.47
C VAL A 45 9.87 -26.34 11.74
N TYR A 46 8.66 -26.89 11.87
CA TYR A 46 7.48 -26.28 11.26
C TYR A 46 7.12 -24.96 11.95
N ASN A 47 7.28 -24.88 13.27
CA ASN A 47 7.02 -23.65 14.03
C ASN A 47 8.04 -22.56 13.69
N GLU A 48 9.32 -22.90 13.51
CA GLU A 48 10.36 -21.97 13.08
C GLU A 48 10.06 -21.41 11.68
N ILE A 49 9.79 -22.27 10.68
CA ILE A 49 9.41 -21.85 9.32
C ILE A 49 8.18 -20.95 9.35
N LYS A 50 7.19 -21.29 10.18
CA LYS A 50 5.97 -20.50 10.33
C LYS A 50 6.26 -19.11 10.90
N GLN A 51 7.06 -19.01 11.96
CA GLN A 51 7.43 -17.73 12.56
C GLN A 51 8.21 -16.85 11.57
N GLU A 52 9.14 -17.43 10.83
CA GLU A 52 9.88 -16.70 9.79
C GLU A 52 8.96 -16.19 8.69
N TYR A 53 8.02 -17.03 8.23
CA TYR A 53 7.04 -16.66 7.21
C TYR A 53 6.09 -15.55 7.71
N GLU A 54 5.59 -15.66 8.95
CA GLU A 54 4.75 -14.62 9.57
C GLU A 54 5.51 -13.30 9.69
N ASN A 55 6.79 -13.33 10.10
CA ASN A 55 7.64 -12.14 10.17
C ASN A 55 7.87 -11.51 8.80
N LEU A 56 8.09 -12.33 7.76
CA LEU A 56 8.27 -11.85 6.39
C LEU A 56 6.98 -11.20 5.85
N LEU A 57 5.82 -11.79 6.14
CA LEU A 57 4.53 -11.22 5.78
C LEU A 57 4.26 -9.90 6.49
N VAL A 58 4.60 -9.77 7.78
CA VAL A 58 4.49 -8.50 8.50
C VAL A 58 5.36 -7.43 7.87
N GLN A 59 6.62 -7.75 7.54
CA GLN A 59 7.52 -6.81 6.86
C GLN A 59 6.99 -6.37 5.49
N PHE A 60 6.44 -7.32 4.72
CA PHE A 60 5.81 -7.03 3.43
C PHE A 60 4.61 -6.09 3.60
N ILE A 61 3.74 -6.36 4.58
CA ILE A 61 2.56 -5.52 4.89
C ILE A 61 3.00 -4.09 5.22
N THR A 62 4.03 -3.92 6.06
CA THR A 62 4.57 -2.60 6.41
C THR A 62 5.12 -1.88 5.18
N LEU A 63 5.95 -2.55 4.38
CA LEU A 63 6.49 -1.96 3.15
C LEU A 63 5.39 -1.55 2.17
N PHE A 64 4.33 -2.36 2.06
CA PHE A 64 3.21 -2.07 1.18
C PHE A 64 2.38 -0.87 1.68
N GLN A 65 2.19 -0.75 3.00
CA GLN A 65 1.58 0.44 3.63
C GLN A 65 2.37 1.71 3.31
N ASP A 66 3.68 1.67 3.50
CA ASP A 66 4.56 2.81 3.25
C ASP A 66 4.50 3.25 1.78
N ASN A 67 4.45 2.28 0.85
CA ASN A 67 4.31 2.57 -0.59
C ASN A 67 2.95 3.18 -0.94
N ILE A 68 1.85 2.73 -0.34
CA ILE A 68 0.52 3.34 -0.53
C ILE A 68 0.56 4.80 -0.07
N ALA A 69 1.07 5.07 1.13
CA ALA A 69 1.17 6.41 1.68
C ALA A 69 2.08 7.32 0.83
N ALA A 70 3.23 6.82 0.38
CA ALA A 70 4.11 7.56 -0.52
C ALA A 70 3.45 7.88 -1.87
N THR A 71 2.62 6.96 -2.38
CA THR A 71 1.87 7.16 -3.63
C THR A 71 0.77 8.21 -3.44
N GLU A 72 0.05 8.18 -2.33
CA GLU A 72 -0.94 9.21 -1.97
C GLU A 72 -0.30 10.60 -1.93
N ILE A 73 0.84 10.74 -1.26
CA ILE A 73 1.59 12.00 -1.17
C ILE A 73 2.02 12.47 -2.56
N ALA A 74 2.62 11.59 -3.36
CA ALA A 74 3.08 11.95 -4.71
C ALA A 74 1.93 12.41 -5.62
N VAL A 75 0.76 11.74 -5.55
CA VAL A 75 -0.43 12.16 -6.30
C VAL A 75 -0.91 13.54 -5.82
N GLN A 76 -0.92 13.78 -4.51
CA GLN A 76 -1.33 15.06 -3.94
C GLN A 76 -0.37 16.19 -4.37
N GLU A 77 0.94 15.98 -4.28
CA GLU A 77 1.96 16.95 -4.70
C GLU A 77 1.83 17.31 -6.19
N LEU A 78 1.55 16.32 -7.05
CA LEU A 78 1.36 16.55 -8.47
C LEU A 78 0.09 17.34 -8.78
N VAL A 79 -0.99 17.10 -8.04
CA VAL A 79 -2.23 17.88 -8.17
C VAL A 79 -2.02 19.33 -7.73
N GLU A 80 -1.33 19.55 -6.62
CA GLU A 80 -1.00 20.90 -6.12
C GLU A 80 -0.09 21.66 -7.10
N LEU A 81 0.90 20.97 -7.69
CA LEU A 81 1.77 21.54 -8.71
C LEU A 81 0.98 21.96 -9.96
N ASP A 82 0.09 21.09 -10.46
CA ASP A 82 -0.76 21.39 -11.63
C ASP A 82 -1.66 22.61 -11.38
N GLN A 83 -2.24 22.72 -10.18
CA GLN A 83 -3.05 23.89 -9.78
C GLN A 83 -2.20 25.17 -9.74
N ALA A 84 -1.03 25.14 -9.08
CA ALA A 84 -0.16 26.30 -8.96
C ALA A 84 0.39 26.80 -10.31
N LEU A 85 0.63 25.87 -11.26
CA LEU A 85 1.00 26.21 -12.63
C LEU A 85 -0.18 26.83 -13.40
N GLY A 86 -1.38 26.27 -13.26
CA GLY A 86 -2.59 26.83 -13.86
C GLY A 86 -2.87 28.28 -13.42
N ASP A 87 -2.78 28.54 -12.11
CA ASP A 87 -3.00 29.87 -11.55
C ASP A 87 -1.95 30.90 -12.02
N ASN A 88 -0.68 30.49 -12.14
CA ASN A 88 0.39 31.33 -12.67
C ASN A 88 0.21 31.69 -14.16
N ILE A 89 -0.43 30.81 -14.94
CA ILE A 89 -0.72 31.06 -16.35
C ILE A 89 -1.90 32.03 -16.50
N ILE A 90 -2.92 31.94 -15.64
CA ILE A 90 -4.10 32.82 -15.67
C ILE A 90 -3.77 34.26 -15.22
N LEU A 91 -2.75 34.44 -14.38
CA LEU A 91 -2.31 35.74 -13.86
C LEU A 91 -1.33 36.50 -14.77
N LYS A 92 -0.92 35.93 -15.93
CA LYS A 92 -0.08 36.59 -16.95
C LYS A 92 -0.88 37.02 -18.17
#